data_AF-J4IBL8-F1
#
_entry.id   AF-J4IBL8-F1
#
_cell.length_a   1.000
_cell.length_b   1.000
_cell.length_c   1.000
_cell.angle_alpha   90.00
_cell.angle_beta   90.00
_cell.angle_gamma   90.00
#
_symmetry.space_group_name_H-M   'P 1'
#
loop_
_entity.id
_entity.type
_entity.pdbx_description
1 polymer ?
#
loop_
_entity_poly.entity_id
_entity_poly.type
_entity_poly.pdbx_seq_one_letter_code
_entity_poly.pdbx_strand_id
1 'polypeptide(L)'
;MVVGLPAHASLSADIFFTVTKSISIYGSYVGNRQDAREALEIASRGRVKCYYEAKPLSALAETYEGLEQGKIVGRIVLDMRDD
;
A
#
# COMPACT_ATOMS: atom_id res chain seq x y z
N MET A 1 4.56 -6.57 10.23
CA MET A 1 4.82 -5.66 9.10
C MET A 1 4.05 -4.38 9.41
N VAL A 2 4.73 -3.25 9.61
CA VAL A 2 4.07 -1.95 9.69
C VAL A 2 3.85 -1.49 8.25
N VAL A 3 2.60 -1.35 7.83
CA VAL A 3 2.24 -0.92 6.47
C VAL A 3 1.80 0.53 6.55
N GLY A 4 2.53 1.41 5.87
CA GLY A 4 2.26 2.85 5.85
C GLY A 4 3.27 3.68 6.66
N LEU A 5 3.34 4.97 6.33
CA LEU A 5 4.13 5.97 7.05
C LEU A 5 3.18 7.07 7.56
N PRO A 6 2.40 6.81 8.63
CA PRO A 6 1.59 7.83 9.25
C PRO A 6 2.48 8.96 9.79
N ALA A 7 2.02 10.21 9.63
CA ALA A 7 2.74 11.37 10.13
C ALA A 7 2.93 11.25 11.66
N HIS A 8 4.12 11.59 12.14
CA HIS A 8 4.46 11.62 13.57
C HIS A 8 4.34 10.28 14.32
N ALA A 9 4.40 9.15 13.62
CA ALA A 9 4.38 7.84 14.27
C ALA A 9 5.76 7.38 14.75
N SER A 10 5.78 6.62 15.84
CA SER A 10 6.98 5.96 16.38
C SER A 10 6.80 4.44 16.45
N LEU A 11 7.90 3.71 16.28
CA LEU A 11 7.96 2.27 16.49
C LEU A 11 8.73 2.01 17.77
N SER A 12 8.14 1.23 18.69
CA SER A 12 8.83 0.71 19.88
C SER A 12 9.01 -0.80 19.74
N ALA A 13 10.20 -1.30 20.08
CA ALA A 13 10.53 -2.71 20.05
C ALA A 13 11.21 -3.11 21.37
N ASP A 14 10.75 -4.21 21.97
CA ASP A 14 11.33 -4.74 23.20
C ASP A 14 12.70 -5.37 22.93
N ILE A 15 13.72 -4.96 23.69
CA ILE A 15 15.11 -5.39 23.48
C ILE A 15 15.27 -6.89 23.77
N PHE A 16 14.68 -7.39 24.86
CA PHE A 16 14.83 -8.78 25.26
C PHE A 16 14.27 -9.73 24.19
N PHE A 17 13.07 -9.45 23.69
CA PHE A 17 12.46 -10.24 22.62
C PHE A 17 13.17 -10.08 21.29
N THR A 18 13.65 -8.88 20.98
CA THR A 18 14.37 -8.64 19.72
C THR A 18 15.62 -9.51 19.65
N VAL A 19 16.37 -9.61 20.75
CA VAL A 19 17.58 -10.45 20.83
C VAL A 19 17.23 -11.93 20.88
N THR A 20 16.38 -12.35 21.82
CA THR A 20 16.08 -13.79 22.06
C THR A 20 15.39 -14.46 20.87
N LYS A 21 14.64 -13.71 20.07
CA LYS A 21 13.99 -14.20 18.83
C LYS A 21 14.75 -13.82 17.56
N SER A 22 15.89 -13.14 17.69
CA SER A 22 16.68 -12.65 16.54
C SER A 22 15.84 -11.86 15.53
N ILE A 23 14.95 -10.99 16.03
CA ILE A 23 14.08 -10.17 15.19
C ILE A 23 14.92 -9.08 14.52
N SER A 24 14.76 -8.92 13.21
CA SER A 24 15.38 -7.84 12.43
C SER A 24 14.32 -6.85 11.96
N ILE A 25 14.60 -5.55 12.08
CA ILE A 25 13.70 -4.46 11.66
C ILE A 25 14.34 -3.78 10.44
N TYR A 26 13.67 -3.88 9.29
CA TYR A 26 14.10 -3.23 8.05
C TYR A 26 13.12 -2.15 7.66
N GLY A 27 13.63 -0.95 7.39
CA GLY A 27 12.89 0.10 6.69
C GLY A 27 12.97 -0.14 5.19
N SER A 28 11.84 -0.08 4.49
CA SER A 28 11.78 -0.10 3.03
C SER A 28 10.89 1.03 2.56
N TYR A 29 11.37 1.83 1.60
CA TYR A 29 10.61 2.93 1.03
C TYR A 29 10.56 2.77 -0.48
N VAL A 30 9.34 2.52 -0.99
CA VAL A 30 9.05 2.22 -2.40
C VAL A 30 10.06 1.25 -3.05
N GLY A 31 10.03 1.11 -4.36
CA GLY A 31 11.00 0.33 -5.13
C GLY A 31 11.71 1.21 -6.14
N ASN A 32 12.86 0.75 -6.62
CA ASN A 32 13.55 1.36 -7.74
C ASN A 32 12.89 0.94 -9.08
N ARG A 33 13.40 1.45 -10.21
CA ARG A 33 12.84 1.14 -11.54
C ARG A 33 12.96 -0.33 -11.93
N GLN A 34 14.00 -1.03 -11.47
CA GLN A 34 14.16 -2.46 -11.72
C GLN A 34 13.10 -3.25 -10.95
N ASP A 35 12.89 -2.94 -9.67
CA ASP A 35 11.86 -3.59 -8.84
C ASP A 35 10.47 -3.44 -9.49
N ALA A 36 10.16 -2.28 -10.08
CA ALA A 36 8.90 -2.04 -10.78
C ALA A 36 8.74 -2.93 -12.03
N ARG A 37 9.82 -3.12 -12.82
CA ARG A 37 9.76 -3.99 -14.01
C ARG A 37 9.51 -5.44 -13.62
N GLU A 38 10.22 -5.93 -12.61
CA GLU A 38 10.09 -7.29 -12.12
C GLU A 38 8.70 -7.52 -11.51
N ALA A 39 8.17 -6.55 -10.76
CA ALA A 39 6.81 -6.61 -10.22
C ALA A 39 5.74 -6.67 -11.33
N LEU A 40 5.89 -5.88 -12.39
CA LEU A 40 4.98 -5.91 -13.55
C LEU A 40 5.05 -7.24 -14.31
N GLU A 41 6.24 -7.84 -14.44
CA GLU A 41 6.41 -9.15 -15.05
C GLU A 41 5.71 -10.26 -14.23
N ILE A 42 5.81 -10.20 -12.90
CA ILE A 42 5.09 -11.14 -12.03
C ILE A 42 3.58 -10.95 -12.20
N ALA A 43 3.10 -9.70 -12.25
CA ALA A 43 1.69 -9.40 -12.43
C ALA A 43 1.15 -9.84 -13.80
N SER A 44 1.91 -9.65 -14.88
CA SER A 44 1.51 -10.04 -16.25
C SER A 44 1.37 -11.56 -16.39
N ARG A 45 2.10 -12.34 -15.59
CA ARG A 45 1.97 -13.80 -15.48
C ARG A 45 0.77 -14.25 -14.64
N GLY A 46 -0.09 -13.33 -14.21
CA GLY A 46 -1.29 -13.62 -13.41
C GLY A 46 -1.00 -14.12 -11.99
N ARG A 47 0.23 -13.94 -11.49
CA ARG A 47 0.64 -14.41 -10.16
C ARG A 47 0.14 -13.50 -9.02
N VAL A 48 -0.37 -12.33 -9.36
CA VAL A 48 -0.91 -11.34 -8.41
C VAL A 48 -2.31 -10.94 -8.87
N LYS A 49 -3.28 -10.92 -7.94
CA LYS A 49 -4.64 -10.43 -8.16
C LYS A 49 -4.84 -9.11 -7.43
N CYS A 50 -5.15 -8.05 -8.16
CA CYS A 50 -5.48 -6.75 -7.58
C CYS A 50 -6.97 -6.71 -7.20
N TYR A 51 -7.27 -6.26 -5.98
CA TYR A 51 -8.64 -5.95 -5.55
C TYR A 51 -8.83 -4.44 -5.62
N TYR A 52 -9.70 -4.00 -6.54
CA TYR A 52 -9.97 -2.60 -6.75
C TYR A 52 -11.40 -2.38 -7.24
N GLU A 53 -11.87 -1.15 -7.10
CA GLU A 53 -13.09 -0.64 -7.70
C GLU A 53 -12.73 0.55 -8.61
N ALA A 54 -13.31 0.60 -9.80
CA ALA A 54 -13.13 1.72 -10.72
C ALA A 54 -14.26 2.73 -10.50
N LYS A 55 -13.91 4.01 -10.35
CA LYS A 55 -14.86 5.12 -10.19
C LYS A 55 -14.51 6.26 -11.16
N PRO A 56 -15.49 7.07 -11.61
CA PRO A 56 -15.20 8.26 -12.42
C PRO A 56 -14.42 9.30 -11.60
N LEU A 57 -13.69 10.20 -12.26
CA LEU A 57 -12.97 11.28 -11.59
C LEU A 57 -13.89 12.18 -10.74
N SER A 58 -15.17 12.34 -11.12
CA SER A 58 -16.17 13.08 -10.35
C SER A 58 -16.39 12.54 -8.92
N ALA A 59 -16.08 11.27 -8.67
CA ALA A 59 -16.18 10.64 -7.35
C ALA A 59 -14.94 10.87 -6.46
N LEU A 60 -14.02 11.77 -6.84
CA LEU A 60 -12.78 12.04 -6.10
C LEU A 60 -13.04 12.42 -4.64
N ALA A 61 -13.96 13.36 -4.40
CA ALA A 61 -14.26 13.84 -3.06
C ALA A 61 -14.80 12.72 -2.14
N GLU A 62 -15.82 11.98 -2.61
CA GLU A 62 -16.38 10.83 -1.91
C GLU A 62 -15.31 9.74 -1.65
N THR A 63 -14.40 9.54 -2.59
CA THR A 63 -13.30 8.59 -2.44
C THR A 63 -12.38 8.96 -1.27
N TYR A 64 -12.00 10.24 -1.13
CA TYR A 64 -11.18 10.68 0.00
C TYR A 64 -11.92 10.57 1.34
N GLU A 65 -13.20 10.95 1.39
CA GLU A 65 -14.02 10.78 2.59
C GLU A 65 -14.12 9.30 3.01
N GLY A 66 -14.30 8.40 2.05
CA GLY A 66 -14.30 6.96 2.26
C GLY A 66 -12.96 6.41 2.76
N LEU A 67 -11.84 6.98 2.29
CA LEU A 67 -10.49 6.61 2.75
C LEU A 67 -10.29 6.99 4.21
N GLU A 68 -10.63 8.23 4.59
CA GLU A 68 -10.50 8.72 5.97
C GLU A 68 -11.37 7.92 6.95
N GLN A 69 -12.57 7.52 6.51
CA GLN A 69 -13.49 6.71 7.31
C GLN A 69 -13.12 5.21 7.34
N GLY A 70 -12.09 4.78 6.61
CA GLY A 70 -11.68 3.38 6.53
C GLY A 70 -12.70 2.47 5.85
N LYS A 71 -13.58 3.01 4.99
CA LYS A 71 -14.65 2.26 4.32
C LYS A 71 -14.21 1.61 3.01
N ILE A 72 -13.06 2.00 2.47
CA ILE A 72 -12.54 1.46 1.21
C ILE A 72 -11.81 0.14 1.46
N VAL A 73 -12.27 -0.89 0.77
CA VAL A 73 -11.58 -2.18 0.69
C VAL A 73 -10.67 -2.17 -0.54
N GLY A 74 -9.38 -2.43 -0.34
CA GLY A 74 -8.42 -2.49 -1.44
C GLY A 74 -8.03 -1.11 -1.98
N ARG A 75 -8.32 -0.85 -3.27
CA ARG A 75 -7.94 0.38 -3.98
C ARG A 75 -9.12 0.93 -4.78
N ILE A 76 -9.26 2.25 -4.82
CA ILE A 76 -10.08 2.92 -5.83
C ILE A 76 -9.16 3.34 -6.98
N VAL A 77 -9.57 3.03 -8.21
CA VAL A 77 -8.91 3.48 -9.44
C VAL A 77 -9.84 4.51 -10.09
N LEU A 78 -9.37 5.76 -10.19
CA LEU A 78 -10.13 6.82 -10.83
C LEU A 78 -9.90 6.77 -12.34
N ASP A 79 -10.99 6.66 -13.10
CA ASP A 79 -10.93 6.77 -14.55
C ASP A 79 -10.74 8.23 -14.95
N MET A 80 -9.64 8.51 -15.66
CA MET A 80 -9.24 9.84 -16.10
C MET A 80 -9.73 10.16 -17.52
N ARG A 81 -10.47 9.24 -18.16
CA ARG A 81 -10.95 9.36 -19.54
C ARG A 81 -12.38 9.87 -19.65
N ASP A 82 -13.08 10.01 -18.53
CA ASP A 82 -14.45 10.52 -18.48
C ASP A 82 -14.44 12.06 -18.34
N ASP A 83 -15.25 12.73 -19.18
CA ASP A 83 -15.56 14.18 -19.14
C ASP A 83 -16.62 14.50 -18.06
#